data_AF-A0A7V4TYS3-F1
#
_entry.id   AF-A0A7V4TYS3-F1
#
_cell.length_a   1.000
_cell.length_b   1.000
_cell.length_c   1.000
_cell.angle_alpha   90.00
_cell.angle_beta   90.00
_cell.angle_gamma   90.00
#
_symmetry.space_group_name_H-M   'P 1'
#
loop_
_entity.id
_entity.type
_entity.pdbx_description
1 polymer ?
#
loop_
_entity_poly.entity_id
_entity_poly.type
_entity_poly.pdbx_seq_one_letter_code
_entity_poly.pdbx_strand_id
1 'polypeptide(L)'
;MARPHNKSEFCLNCNARIGDANYCPRCGQLNTDKQVPVKQFVHDAVGDYLTFDSRFFRSFVPLLFKPGYLTNEYITGRRVSYIFPFRLYLFISFLFFFTLAIKSQMETIQVVNPYTNTEEQLNKLDDLVRTTLPDLSRTERETLKAELDSAFLLRGKPKDHYINIDGDKSSHSTLEKILDNKIKKLASEGKTGPKMFLKSMIDQIPKIMFFLLPLFALLLKLFYIRHKILYINHFVFALHIHAVFFLYLLIPVFIPDNTVFFVVIILLMVYQLLAFRRVYRQSYVKTIVKLNLIWMVYFFLIIFAILLSGLLALASI
;
A
#
# COMPACT_ATOMS: atom_id res chain seq x y z
N MET A 1 32.12 26.57 -14.89
CA MET A 1 32.23 26.15 -16.31
C MET A 1 31.36 24.91 -16.55
N ALA A 2 30.20 25.07 -17.19
CA ALA A 2 29.35 23.94 -17.57
C ALA A 2 29.94 23.27 -18.82
N ARG A 3 30.32 22.00 -18.72
CA ARG A 3 30.88 21.21 -19.84
C ARG A 3 29.82 21.08 -20.94
N PRO A 4 30.20 21.24 -22.23
CA PRO A 4 29.23 21.27 -23.33
C PRO A 4 28.40 19.98 -23.34
N HIS A 5 27.09 20.16 -23.44
CA HIS A 5 26.15 19.08 -23.73
C HIS A 5 26.33 18.74 -25.21
N ASN A 6 26.57 17.48 -25.54
CA ASN A 6 26.54 17.05 -26.93
C ASN A 6 25.06 17.07 -27.34
N LYS A 7 24.66 18.16 -27.99
CA LYS A 7 23.31 18.31 -28.53
C LYS A 7 23.15 17.38 -29.73
N SER A 8 21.97 16.80 -29.90
CA SER A 8 21.66 15.98 -31.07
C SER A 8 20.98 16.83 -32.15
N GLU A 9 21.31 16.57 -33.40
CA GLU A 9 20.67 17.27 -34.53
C GLU A 9 19.17 16.92 -34.64
N PHE A 10 18.80 15.71 -34.22
CA PHE A 10 17.42 15.21 -34.20
C PHE A 10 16.92 14.96 -32.77
N CYS A 11 15.62 15.18 -32.56
CA CYS A 11 14.94 14.91 -31.29
C CYS A 11 14.83 13.41 -31.02
N LEU A 12 15.31 12.96 -29.85
CA LEU A 12 15.18 11.55 -29.45
C LEU A 12 13.72 11.08 -29.31
N ASN A 13 12.77 12.01 -29.11
CA ASN A 13 11.35 11.68 -28.88
C ASN A 13 10.47 11.72 -30.12
N CYS A 14 10.54 12.80 -30.90
CA CYS A 14 9.67 12.99 -32.07
C CYS A 14 10.43 12.99 -33.41
N ASN A 15 11.74 12.72 -33.40
CA ASN A 15 12.63 12.72 -34.56
C ASN A 15 12.60 14.01 -35.40
N ALA A 16 12.10 15.12 -34.85
CA ALA A 16 12.15 16.42 -35.52
C ALA A 16 13.60 16.94 -35.52
N ARG A 17 14.00 17.66 -36.57
CA ARG A 17 15.31 18.34 -36.62
C ARG A 17 15.29 19.51 -35.62
N ILE A 18 16.22 19.53 -34.68
CA ILE A 18 16.34 20.56 -33.62
C ILE A 18 17.61 21.41 -33.79
N GLY A 19 18.65 20.88 -34.43
CA GLY A 19 19.96 21.54 -34.53
C GLY A 19 20.54 21.82 -33.14
N ASP A 20 20.99 23.06 -32.91
CA ASP A 20 21.58 23.50 -31.64
C ASP A 20 20.58 24.04 -30.61
N ALA A 21 19.27 24.01 -30.88
CA ALA A 21 18.30 24.52 -29.91
C ALA A 21 18.29 23.65 -28.64
N ASN A 22 18.14 24.30 -27.47
CA ASN A 22 18.14 23.64 -26.17
C ASN A 22 16.89 22.77 -25.95
N TYR A 23 15.76 23.10 -26.57
CA TYR A 23 14.51 22.35 -26.48
C TYR A 23 13.94 22.11 -27.87
N CYS A 24 13.29 20.97 -28.06
CA CYS A 24 12.60 20.64 -29.31
C CYS A 24 11.35 21.51 -29.48
N PRO A 25 11.21 22.29 -30.56
CA PRO A 25 10.04 23.15 -30.77
C PRO A 25 8.75 22.36 -31.00
N ARG A 26 8.84 21.10 -31.45
CA ARG A 26 7.68 20.25 -31.75
C ARG A 26 7.08 19.55 -30.53
N CYS A 27 7.92 19.11 -29.59
CA CYS A 27 7.45 18.34 -28.44
C CYS A 27 7.92 18.87 -27.08
N GLY A 28 8.78 19.89 -27.03
CA GLY A 28 9.30 20.46 -25.78
C GLY A 28 10.39 19.66 -25.09
N GLN A 29 10.90 18.56 -25.68
CA GLN A 29 11.99 17.78 -25.07
C GLN A 29 13.31 18.56 -25.05
N LEU A 30 13.98 18.58 -23.88
CA LEU A 30 15.35 19.08 -23.74
C LEU A 30 16.32 18.30 -24.66
N ASN A 31 17.08 19.03 -25.47
CA ASN A 31 18.08 18.51 -26.39
C ASN A 31 19.38 18.18 -25.65
N THR A 32 19.44 16.97 -25.08
CA THR A 32 20.67 16.45 -24.47
C THR A 32 20.78 14.95 -24.71
N ASP A 33 21.96 14.50 -25.12
CA ASP A 33 22.33 13.09 -25.26
C ASP A 33 22.67 12.42 -23.90
N LYS A 34 22.97 13.22 -22.88
CA LYS A 34 23.36 12.72 -21.57
C LYS A 34 22.16 12.15 -20.82
N GLN A 35 22.43 11.07 -20.12
CA GLN A 35 21.51 10.55 -19.12
C GLN A 35 21.34 11.60 -18.01
N VAL A 36 20.08 11.88 -17.65
CA VAL A 36 19.75 12.97 -16.71
C VAL A 36 20.29 12.63 -15.32
N PRO A 37 21.11 13.50 -14.70
CA PRO A 37 21.63 13.26 -13.37
C PRO A 37 20.50 13.33 -12.33
N VAL A 38 20.70 12.68 -11.19
CA VAL A 38 19.69 12.60 -10.11
C VAL A 38 19.15 13.99 -9.71
N LYS A 39 20.03 15.00 -9.61
CA LYS A 39 19.63 16.37 -9.27
C LYS A 39 18.61 16.94 -10.25
N GLN A 40 18.84 16.76 -11.55
CA GLN A 40 17.94 17.25 -12.57
C GLN A 40 16.63 16.45 -12.57
N PHE A 41 16.68 15.14 -12.34
CA PHE A 41 15.47 14.31 -12.20
C PHE A 41 14.56 14.79 -11.05
N VAL A 42 15.14 15.15 -9.90
CA VAL A 42 14.37 15.68 -8.76
C VAL A 42 13.75 17.03 -9.10
N HIS A 43 14.48 17.92 -9.78
CA HIS A 43 13.94 19.19 -10.23
C HIS A 43 12.75 19.01 -11.18
N ASP A 44 12.90 18.13 -12.18
CA ASP A 44 11.84 17.82 -13.15
C ASP A 44 10.63 17.16 -12.45
N ALA A 45 10.86 16.34 -11.43
CA ALA A 45 9.78 15.76 -10.63
C ALA A 45 8.92 16.83 -9.95
N VAL A 46 9.54 17.87 -9.37
CA VAL A 46 8.88 18.95 -8.62
C VAL A 46 8.18 19.97 -9.51
N GLY A 47 8.65 20.18 -10.74
CA GLY A 47 8.04 21.13 -11.69
C GLY A 47 6.68 20.69 -12.27
N ASP A 48 6.43 19.38 -12.36
CA ASP A 48 5.33 18.82 -13.17
C ASP A 48 4.06 18.42 -12.37
N TYR A 49 3.87 18.97 -11.16
CA TYR A 49 3.03 18.32 -10.13
C TYR A 49 1.51 18.23 -10.40
N LEU A 50 0.87 19.02 -11.29
CA LEU A 50 -0.62 19.06 -11.36
C LEU A 50 -1.26 19.20 -12.76
N THR A 51 -0.66 18.70 -13.85
CA THR A 51 -1.36 18.64 -15.16
C THR A 51 -1.84 17.23 -15.49
N PHE A 52 -3.13 16.94 -15.36
CA PHE A 52 -3.69 15.64 -15.78
C PHE A 52 -3.67 15.57 -17.31
N ASP A 53 -2.67 14.89 -17.89
CA ASP A 53 -2.41 14.88 -19.34
C ASP A 53 -2.86 13.55 -19.98
N SER A 54 -3.29 13.61 -21.24
CA SER A 54 -3.45 12.50 -22.19
C SER A 54 -2.30 11.48 -22.21
N ARG A 55 -1.10 11.87 -21.75
CA ARG A 55 0.06 10.98 -21.56
C ARG A 55 -0.20 9.86 -20.56
N PHE A 56 -1.19 10.01 -19.66
CA PHE A 56 -1.57 8.99 -18.69
C PHE A 56 -1.92 7.67 -19.36
N PHE A 57 -2.92 7.67 -20.25
CA PHE A 57 -3.35 6.45 -20.93
C PHE A 57 -2.27 5.87 -21.84
N ARG A 58 -1.46 6.73 -22.47
CA ARG A 58 -0.29 6.30 -23.27
C ARG A 58 0.77 5.57 -22.45
N SER A 59 0.84 5.82 -21.15
CA SER A 59 1.79 5.16 -20.23
C SER A 59 1.15 3.97 -19.52
N PHE A 60 -0.10 4.11 -19.07
CA PHE A 60 -0.80 3.11 -18.27
C PHE A 60 -0.95 1.76 -19.00
N VAL A 61 -1.38 1.78 -20.27
CA VAL A 61 -1.60 0.54 -21.03
C VAL A 61 -0.28 -0.22 -21.29
N PRO A 62 0.80 0.41 -21.77
CA PRO A 62 2.09 -0.27 -21.88
C PRO A 62 2.66 -0.70 -20.53
N LEU A 63 2.40 0.03 -19.45
CA LEU A 63 2.84 -0.37 -18.11
C LEU A 63 2.26 -1.74 -17.74
N LEU A 64 0.96 -1.94 -17.94
CA LEU A 64 0.27 -3.16 -17.53
C LEU A 64 0.61 -4.36 -18.44
N PHE A 65 0.70 -4.15 -19.75
CA PHE A 65 0.76 -5.28 -20.71
C PHE A 65 2.13 -5.47 -21.38
N LYS A 66 3.05 -4.49 -21.31
CA LYS A 66 4.35 -4.56 -21.99
C LYS A 66 5.51 -4.48 -20.98
N PRO A 67 5.90 -5.62 -20.36
CA PRO A 67 6.93 -5.63 -19.33
C PRO A 67 8.23 -4.96 -19.76
N GLY A 68 8.72 -4.01 -18.96
CA GLY A 68 9.97 -3.29 -19.18
C GLY A 68 9.97 -2.28 -20.34
N TYR A 69 8.87 -2.11 -21.07
CA TYR A 69 8.80 -1.23 -22.24
C TYR A 69 9.06 0.23 -21.88
N LEU A 70 8.29 0.81 -20.95
CA LEU A 70 8.43 2.21 -20.56
C LEU A 70 9.82 2.54 -19.99
N THR A 71 10.41 1.62 -19.25
CA THR A 71 11.78 1.78 -18.76
C THR A 71 12.77 1.85 -19.92
N ASN A 72 12.64 0.99 -20.92
CA ASN A 72 13.49 1.04 -22.12
C ASN A 72 13.27 2.32 -22.94
N GLU A 73 12.03 2.80 -23.07
CA GLU A 73 11.71 4.10 -23.69
C GLU A 73 12.39 5.26 -22.96
N TYR A 74 12.34 5.26 -21.62
CA TYR A 74 13.02 6.26 -20.81
C TYR A 74 14.56 6.22 -20.98
N ILE A 75 15.14 5.01 -20.97
CA ILE A 75 16.59 4.79 -21.13
C ILE A 75 17.06 5.24 -22.52
N THR A 76 16.26 4.99 -23.56
CA THR A 76 16.53 5.45 -24.95
C THR A 76 16.34 6.94 -25.15
N GLY A 77 15.77 7.66 -24.17
CA GLY A 77 15.63 9.10 -24.19
C GLY A 77 14.26 9.62 -24.66
N ARG A 78 13.26 8.73 -24.90
CA ARG A 78 11.88 9.12 -25.23
C ARG A 78 11.07 9.45 -23.98
N ARG A 79 11.38 10.58 -23.34
CA ARG A 79 10.88 10.91 -21.98
C ARG A 79 9.62 11.77 -21.96
N VAL A 80 9.36 12.53 -23.01
CA VAL A 80 8.21 13.44 -23.07
C VAL A 80 6.91 12.74 -23.48
N SER A 81 6.99 11.65 -24.25
CA SER A 81 5.81 10.91 -24.73
C SER A 81 5.04 10.17 -23.64
N TYR A 82 5.69 9.91 -22.50
CA TYR A 82 5.14 9.15 -21.38
C TYR A 82 5.10 10.02 -20.11
N ILE A 83 4.29 9.61 -19.14
CA ILE A 83 4.29 10.22 -17.81
C ILE A 83 5.62 9.93 -17.14
N PHE A 84 6.11 10.93 -16.42
CA PHE A 84 7.30 10.80 -15.62
C PHE A 84 7.20 9.64 -14.61
N PRO A 85 8.17 8.72 -14.53
CA PRO A 85 8.04 7.46 -13.78
C PRO A 85 7.66 7.65 -12.31
N PHE A 86 8.19 8.69 -11.67
CA PHE A 86 7.91 9.01 -10.28
C PHE A 86 6.45 9.42 -10.07
N ARG A 87 5.92 10.28 -10.95
CA ARG A 87 4.52 10.73 -10.92
C ARG A 87 3.55 9.56 -11.15
N LEU A 88 3.88 8.67 -12.08
CA LEU A 88 3.10 7.47 -12.35
C LEU A 88 3.04 6.56 -11.12
N TYR A 89 4.19 6.31 -10.48
CA TYR A 89 4.27 5.54 -9.23
C TYR A 89 3.46 6.18 -8.10
N LEU A 90 3.60 7.49 -7.88
CA LEU A 90 2.86 8.19 -6.84
C LEU A 90 1.36 8.08 -7.03
N PHE A 91 0.87 8.33 -8.25
CA PHE A 91 -0.55 8.23 -8.56
C PHE A 91 -1.10 6.81 -8.30
N ILE A 92 -0.39 5.78 -8.78
CA ILE A 92 -0.80 4.38 -8.59
C ILE A 92 -0.73 3.96 -7.13
N SER A 93 0.31 4.37 -6.40
CA SER A 93 0.46 4.07 -4.97
C SER A 93 -0.65 4.73 -4.17
N PHE A 94 -0.94 6.01 -4.46
CA PHE A 94 -2.07 6.71 -3.87
C PHE A 94 -3.38 5.95 -4.12
N LEU A 95 -3.67 5.58 -5.38
CA LEU A 95 -4.87 4.82 -5.72
C LEU A 95 -4.96 3.49 -4.96
N PHE A 96 -3.85 2.74 -4.88
CA PHE A 96 -3.79 1.46 -4.17
C PHE A 96 -4.07 1.62 -2.67
N PHE A 97 -3.30 2.48 -1.98
CA PHE A 97 -3.45 2.66 -0.54
C PHE A 97 -4.77 3.36 -0.17
N PHE A 98 -5.27 4.27 -1.01
CA PHE A 98 -6.59 4.86 -0.84
C PHE A 98 -7.70 3.80 -0.95
N THR A 99 -7.60 2.90 -1.94
CA THR A 99 -8.55 1.78 -2.08
C THR A 99 -8.52 0.87 -0.85
N LEU A 100 -7.33 0.51 -0.36
CA LEU A 100 -7.16 -0.28 0.87
C LEU A 100 -7.74 0.43 2.10
N ALA A 101 -7.50 1.74 2.22
CA ALA A 101 -8.03 2.53 3.34
C ALA A 101 -9.57 2.54 3.33
N ILE A 102 -10.21 2.74 2.18
CA ILE A 102 -11.68 2.67 2.05
C ILE A 102 -12.20 1.28 2.43
N LYS A 103 -11.59 0.21 1.90
CA LYS A 103 -11.99 -1.18 2.21
C LYS A 103 -11.86 -1.50 3.69
N SER A 104 -10.75 -1.11 4.32
CA SER A 104 -10.51 -1.30 5.75
C SER A 104 -11.52 -0.55 6.62
N GLN A 105 -11.93 0.65 6.22
CA GLN A 105 -12.99 1.39 6.92
C GLN A 105 -14.35 0.68 6.80
N MET A 106 -14.72 0.21 5.61
CA MET A 106 -15.99 -0.52 5.41
C MET A 106 -16.07 -1.79 6.26
N GLU A 107 -14.98 -2.57 6.34
CA GLU A 107 -14.91 -3.76 7.21
C GLU A 107 -15.04 -3.41 8.70
N THR A 108 -14.44 -2.29 9.13
CA THR A 108 -14.56 -1.83 10.52
C THR A 108 -16.00 -1.44 10.86
N ILE A 109 -16.71 -0.77 9.94
CA ILE A 109 -18.11 -0.34 10.16
C ILE A 109 -19.05 -1.54 10.32
N GLN A 110 -18.86 -2.63 9.57
CA GLN A 110 -19.69 -3.83 9.73
C GLN A 110 -19.47 -4.56 11.06
N VAL A 111 -18.25 -4.55 11.60
CA VAL A 111 -17.96 -5.14 12.91
C VAL A 111 -18.54 -4.30 14.06
N VAL A 112 -18.65 -2.99 13.89
CA VAL A 112 -19.17 -2.05 14.91
C VAL A 112 -20.70 -1.95 14.90
N ASN A 113 -21.40 -2.43 13.87
CA ASN A 113 -22.87 -2.45 13.82
C ASN A 113 -23.45 -3.88 13.98
N PRO A 114 -23.35 -4.51 15.17
CA PRO A 114 -23.93 -5.83 15.43
C PRO A 114 -25.47 -5.81 15.54
N TYR A 115 -26.11 -4.63 15.47
CA TYR A 115 -27.55 -4.49 15.66
C TYR A 115 -28.37 -5.07 14.50
N THR A 116 -27.84 -5.13 13.28
CA THR A 116 -28.56 -5.72 12.13
C THR A 116 -28.73 -7.24 12.24
N ASN A 117 -27.79 -7.97 12.83
CA ASN A 117 -27.91 -9.40 13.07
C ASN A 117 -28.75 -9.73 14.32
N THR A 118 -28.99 -8.74 15.18
CA THR A 118 -29.70 -8.91 16.46
C THR A 118 -31.21 -9.01 16.26
N GLU A 119 -31.80 -8.20 15.37
CA GLU A 119 -33.23 -8.29 15.05
C GLU A 119 -33.60 -9.61 14.37
N GLU A 120 -32.76 -10.13 13.47
CA GLU A 120 -33.00 -11.43 12.82
C GLU A 120 -32.92 -12.60 13.82
N GLN A 121 -31.99 -12.53 14.78
CA GLN A 121 -31.86 -13.52 15.85
C GLN A 121 -33.01 -13.44 16.86
N LEU A 122 -33.48 -12.24 17.20
CA LEU A 122 -34.66 -12.02 18.05
C LEU A 122 -35.93 -12.56 17.39
N ASN A 123 -36.10 -12.38 16.07
CA ASN A 123 -37.23 -12.92 15.34
C ASN A 123 -37.21 -14.46 15.25
N LYS A 124 -36.05 -15.06 14.97
CA LYS A 124 -35.89 -16.53 14.98
C LYS A 124 -36.15 -17.14 16.36
N LEU A 125 -35.80 -16.42 17.42
CA LEU A 125 -36.04 -16.86 18.79
C LEU A 125 -37.51 -16.67 19.21
N ASP A 126 -38.21 -15.61 18.77
CA ASP A 126 -39.66 -15.44 18.95
C ASP A 126 -40.43 -16.60 18.29
N ASP A 127 -40.04 -16.97 17.07
CA ASP A 127 -40.61 -18.12 16.35
C ASP A 127 -40.30 -19.46 17.05
N LEU A 128 -39.10 -19.63 17.61
CA LEU A 128 -38.74 -20.84 18.35
C LEU A 128 -39.50 -20.95 19.68
N VAL A 129 -39.71 -19.85 20.40
CA VAL A 129 -40.49 -19.82 21.64
C VAL A 129 -41.96 -20.09 21.37
N ARG A 130 -42.52 -19.55 20.27
CA ARG A 130 -43.92 -19.83 19.85
C ARG A 130 -44.16 -21.29 19.49
N THR A 131 -43.18 -21.94 18.87
CA THR A 131 -43.30 -23.33 18.40
C THR A 131 -43.06 -24.35 19.52
N THR A 132 -42.20 -24.05 20.48
CA THR A 132 -41.79 -25.00 21.53
C THR A 132 -42.68 -24.93 22.78
N LEU A 133 -43.31 -23.79 23.07
CA LEU A 133 -44.08 -23.56 24.30
C LEU A 133 -45.48 -22.95 24.02
N PRO A 134 -46.40 -23.73 23.42
CA PRO A 134 -47.71 -23.24 22.98
C PRO A 134 -48.65 -22.84 24.13
N ASP A 135 -48.48 -23.39 25.34
CA ASP A 135 -49.36 -23.19 26.51
C ASP A 135 -49.03 -21.96 27.40
N LEU A 136 -47.98 -21.20 27.07
CA LEU A 136 -47.64 -19.96 27.81
C LEU A 136 -48.69 -18.86 27.63
N SER A 137 -49.13 -18.24 28.72
CA SER A 137 -50.05 -17.09 28.67
C SER A 137 -49.38 -15.88 27.99
N ARG A 138 -50.18 -14.99 27.38
CA ARG A 138 -49.66 -13.80 26.67
C ARG A 138 -48.75 -12.93 27.57
N THR A 139 -49.10 -12.78 28.84
CA THR A 139 -48.36 -12.02 29.85
C THR A 139 -47.00 -12.63 30.20
N GLU A 140 -46.88 -13.96 30.23
CA GLU A 140 -45.60 -14.65 30.49
C GLU A 140 -44.66 -14.56 29.28
N ARG A 141 -45.20 -14.51 28.06
CA ARG A 141 -44.39 -14.31 26.84
C ARG A 141 -43.85 -12.88 26.74
N GLU A 142 -44.64 -11.89 27.11
CA GLU A 142 -44.24 -10.48 27.09
C GLU A 142 -43.15 -10.19 28.14
N THR A 143 -43.26 -10.79 29.33
CA THR A 143 -42.24 -10.67 30.38
C THR A 143 -40.92 -11.35 30.01
N LEU A 144 -40.98 -12.56 29.45
CA LEU A 144 -39.78 -13.28 29.00
C LEU A 144 -39.06 -12.53 27.86
N LYS A 145 -39.81 -11.92 26.95
CA LYS A 145 -39.26 -11.09 25.87
C LYS A 145 -38.60 -9.82 26.40
N ALA A 146 -39.23 -9.16 27.37
CA ALA A 146 -38.66 -7.98 28.03
C ALA A 146 -37.38 -8.30 28.82
N GLU A 147 -37.33 -9.42 29.53
CA GLU A 147 -36.11 -9.88 30.22
C GLU A 147 -35.00 -10.20 29.22
N LEU A 148 -35.33 -10.85 28.10
CA LEU A 148 -34.37 -11.21 27.07
C LEU A 148 -33.81 -9.98 26.34
N ASP A 149 -34.66 -9.00 25.99
CA ASP A 149 -34.23 -7.72 25.42
C ASP A 149 -33.29 -6.97 26.38
N SER A 150 -33.60 -6.99 27.69
CA SER A 150 -32.73 -6.38 28.70
C SER A 150 -31.38 -7.10 28.84
N ALA A 151 -31.36 -8.44 28.73
CA ALA A 151 -30.14 -9.24 28.74
C ALA A 151 -29.30 -9.05 27.46
N PHE A 152 -29.94 -8.85 26.30
CA PHE A 152 -29.26 -8.59 25.03
C PHE A 152 -28.68 -7.17 24.96
N LEU A 153 -29.36 -6.18 25.53
CA LEU A 153 -28.87 -4.79 25.66
C LEU A 153 -27.61 -4.69 26.53
N LEU A 154 -27.38 -5.62 27.44
CA LEU A 154 -26.12 -5.72 28.22
C LEU A 154 -24.97 -6.35 27.41
N ARG A 155 -25.27 -7.17 26.40
CA ARG A 155 -24.27 -7.86 25.58
C ARG A 155 -23.81 -7.04 24.37
N GLY A 156 -24.61 -6.07 23.93
CA GLY A 156 -24.34 -5.19 22.79
C GLY A 156 -23.65 -3.86 23.12
N LYS A 157 -23.42 -3.52 24.39
CA LYS A 157 -22.67 -2.30 24.73
C LYS A 157 -21.16 -2.54 24.57
N PRO A 158 -20.40 -1.58 24.00
CA PRO A 158 -18.95 -1.60 24.12
C PRO A 158 -18.56 -1.73 25.59
N LYS A 159 -17.44 -2.40 25.83
CA LYS A 159 -16.96 -2.91 27.12
C LYS A 159 -16.45 -1.79 28.03
N ASP A 160 -17.24 -0.72 28.17
CA ASP A 160 -16.88 0.54 28.84
C ASP A 160 -17.73 0.75 30.10
N HIS A 161 -18.71 -0.11 30.36
CA HIS A 161 -19.55 -0.05 31.55
C HIS A 161 -19.03 -1.02 32.61
N TYR A 162 -18.07 -0.54 33.42
CA TYR A 162 -17.75 -1.19 34.68
C TYR A 162 -18.97 -1.09 35.59
N ILE A 163 -19.58 -2.23 35.89
CA ILE A 163 -20.54 -2.36 36.99
C ILE A 163 -19.76 -1.99 38.26
N ASN A 164 -20.11 -0.87 38.89
CA ASN A 164 -19.70 -0.61 40.27
C ASN A 164 -20.37 -1.69 41.12
N ILE A 165 -19.58 -2.68 41.53
CA ILE A 165 -19.93 -3.49 42.68
C ILE A 165 -19.51 -2.66 43.89
N ASP A 166 -20.45 -1.88 44.40
CA ASP A 166 -20.33 -1.23 45.70
C ASP A 166 -20.31 -2.33 46.78
N GLY A 167 -19.11 -2.87 47.00
CA GLY A 167 -18.74 -3.63 48.18
C GLY A 167 -17.80 -2.77 49.01
N ASP A 168 -18.33 -2.17 50.07
CA ASP A 168 -17.58 -1.54 51.14
C ASP A 168 -16.39 -2.40 51.59
N LYS A 169 -15.17 -1.84 51.49
CA LYS A 169 -14.15 -1.92 52.54
C LYS A 169 -13.01 -0.92 52.32
N SER A 170 -13.03 0.06 53.21
CA SER A 170 -11.96 0.94 53.71
C SER A 170 -10.48 0.61 53.39
N SER A 171 -9.72 1.69 53.18
CA SER A 171 -8.25 1.83 53.15
C SER A 171 -7.56 1.56 51.82
N HIS A 172 -7.50 2.58 50.94
CA HIS A 172 -6.62 2.55 49.78
C HIS A 172 -5.59 3.67 49.81
N SER A 173 -4.32 3.26 49.76
CA SER A 173 -3.14 4.12 49.73
C SER A 173 -3.11 4.98 48.46
N THR A 174 -2.48 6.17 48.51
CA THR A 174 -2.28 7.04 47.33
C THR A 174 -1.60 6.31 46.16
N LEU A 175 -0.82 5.27 46.48
CA LEU A 175 -0.17 4.39 45.50
C LEU A 175 -1.15 3.52 44.73
N GLU A 176 -2.21 3.00 45.35
CA GLU A 176 -3.22 2.19 44.67
C GLU A 176 -4.09 3.03 43.73
N LYS A 177 -4.41 4.28 44.08
CA LYS A 177 -5.12 5.19 43.15
C LYS A 177 -4.27 5.60 41.95
N ILE A 178 -2.96 5.74 42.15
CA ILE A 178 -2.00 5.99 41.05
C ILE A 178 -1.84 4.72 40.19
N LEU A 179 -1.78 3.56 40.82
CA LEU A 179 -1.66 2.27 40.14
C LEU A 179 -2.94 1.94 39.36
N ASP A 180 -4.12 2.20 39.91
CA ASP A 180 -5.42 2.04 39.26
C ASP A 180 -5.62 3.02 38.12
N ASN A 181 -5.18 4.29 38.24
CA ASN A 181 -5.26 5.22 37.13
C ASN A 181 -4.27 4.87 36.01
N LYS A 182 -3.12 4.26 36.34
CA LYS A 182 -2.15 3.77 35.35
C LYS A 182 -2.62 2.47 34.71
N ILE A 183 -3.22 1.55 35.47
CA ILE A 183 -3.84 0.31 34.99
C ILE A 183 -5.09 0.62 34.15
N LYS A 184 -5.94 1.57 34.57
CA LYS A 184 -7.09 2.04 33.78
C LYS A 184 -6.64 2.76 32.52
N LYS A 185 -5.57 3.55 32.54
CA LYS A 185 -4.97 4.13 31.33
C LYS A 185 -4.40 3.05 30.40
N LEU A 186 -3.76 2.01 30.95
CA LEU A 186 -3.24 0.84 30.21
C LEU A 186 -4.31 -0.18 29.79
N ALA A 187 -5.52 -0.11 30.35
CA ALA A 187 -6.65 -0.99 30.04
C ALA A 187 -7.69 -0.31 29.13
N SER A 188 -7.90 1.00 29.26
CA SER A 188 -8.67 1.82 28.31
C SER A 188 -7.91 2.01 27.00
N GLU A 189 -6.58 2.00 27.09
CA GLU A 189 -5.71 1.74 25.97
C GLU A 189 -5.61 0.21 25.82
N GLY A 190 -6.49 -0.44 25.07
CA GLY A 190 -6.35 -1.85 24.68
C GLY A 190 -5.10 -2.10 23.80
N LYS A 191 -3.91 -1.77 24.31
CA LYS A 191 -2.67 -1.45 23.58
C LYS A 191 -1.72 -2.62 23.39
N THR A 192 -2.06 -3.83 23.84
CA THR A 192 -1.23 -5.02 23.66
C THR A 192 -1.99 -6.12 22.95
N GLY A 193 -2.33 -5.88 21.68
CA GLY A 193 -2.93 -6.88 20.81
C GLY A 193 -2.19 -6.95 19.46
N PRO A 194 -1.98 -8.16 18.88
CA PRO A 194 -1.44 -8.31 17.52
C PRO A 194 -2.17 -7.46 16.47
N LYS A 195 -3.47 -7.20 16.67
CA LYS A 195 -4.31 -6.41 15.76
C LYS A 195 -3.96 -4.91 15.75
N MET A 196 -3.65 -4.30 16.90
CA MET A 196 -3.26 -2.87 16.95
C MET A 196 -1.86 -2.69 16.36
N PHE A 197 -0.93 -3.59 16.67
CA PHE A 197 0.39 -3.63 16.05
C PHE A 197 0.28 -3.77 14.52
N LEU A 198 -0.53 -4.72 14.03
CA LEU A 198 -0.76 -4.90 12.59
C LEU A 198 -1.37 -3.65 11.93
N LYS A 199 -2.33 -2.99 12.59
CA LYS A 199 -2.89 -1.72 12.11
C LYS A 199 -1.84 -0.61 12.03
N SER A 200 -1.05 -0.44 13.09
CA SER A 200 0.06 0.53 13.09
C SER A 200 1.10 0.23 12.01
N MET A 201 1.37 -1.04 11.71
CA MET A 201 2.26 -1.42 10.60
C MET A 201 1.67 -1.03 9.25
N ILE A 202 0.39 -1.34 9.00
CA ILE A 202 -0.31 -1.04 7.74
C ILE A 202 -0.28 0.46 7.45
N ASP A 203 -0.50 1.30 8.47
CA ASP A 203 -0.47 2.75 8.34
C ASP A 203 0.94 3.30 7.96
N GLN A 204 2.01 2.55 8.27
CA GLN A 204 3.37 2.92 7.87
C GLN A 204 3.81 2.33 6.53
N ILE A 205 3.10 1.32 5.97
CA ILE A 205 3.48 0.68 4.69
C ILE A 205 3.73 1.70 3.57
N PRO A 206 2.86 2.72 3.33
CA PRO A 206 3.11 3.70 2.27
C PRO A 206 4.44 4.44 2.43
N LYS A 207 4.78 4.84 3.67
CA LYS A 207 6.02 5.56 3.98
C LYS A 207 7.24 4.66 3.82
N ILE A 208 7.14 3.43 4.33
CA ILE A 208 8.17 2.39 4.23
C ILE A 208 8.46 2.11 2.75
N MET A 209 7.43 1.85 1.94
CA MET A 209 7.57 1.58 0.51
C MET A 209 8.25 2.73 -0.25
N PHE A 210 7.91 3.98 0.07
CA PHE A 210 8.56 5.14 -0.55
C PHE A 210 10.06 5.21 -0.21
N PHE A 211 10.44 4.95 1.04
CA PHE A 211 11.83 4.95 1.48
C PHE A 211 12.63 3.75 0.94
N LEU A 212 11.98 2.61 0.74
CA LEU A 212 12.59 1.41 0.19
C LEU A 212 12.90 1.50 -1.32
N LEU A 213 12.26 2.42 -2.07
CA LEU A 213 12.50 2.54 -3.51
C LEU A 213 13.96 2.91 -3.88
N PRO A 214 14.57 3.96 -3.28
CA PRO A 214 16.00 4.22 -3.48
C PRO A 214 16.88 3.03 -3.08
N LEU A 215 16.54 2.33 -1.99
CA LEU A 215 17.30 1.16 -1.53
C LEU A 215 17.17 -0.02 -2.51
N PHE A 216 15.98 -0.27 -3.06
CA PHE A 216 15.76 -1.27 -4.09
C PHE A 216 16.52 -0.93 -5.38
N ALA A 217 16.51 0.34 -5.78
CA ALA A 217 17.30 0.81 -6.92
C ALA A 217 18.81 0.66 -6.69
N LEU A 218 19.28 0.87 -5.45
CA LEU A 218 20.66 0.63 -5.05
C LEU A 218 21.00 -0.86 -5.08
N LEU A 219 20.09 -1.71 -4.60
CA LEU A 219 20.21 -3.17 -4.68
C LEU A 219 20.32 -3.65 -6.14
N LEU A 220 19.47 -3.12 -7.02
CA LEU A 220 19.58 -3.36 -8.46
C LEU A 220 20.93 -2.91 -9.01
N LYS A 221 21.39 -1.71 -8.66
CA LYS A 221 22.71 -1.21 -9.08
C LYS A 221 23.84 -2.14 -8.60
N LEU A 222 23.76 -2.68 -7.39
CA LEU A 222 24.74 -3.62 -6.85
C LEU A 222 24.76 -4.94 -7.65
N PHE A 223 23.60 -5.56 -7.85
CA PHE A 223 23.48 -6.83 -8.59
C PHE A 223 23.78 -6.72 -10.10
N TYR A 224 23.67 -5.51 -10.65
CA TYR A 224 23.93 -5.19 -12.05
C TYR A 224 25.12 -4.25 -12.26
N ILE A 225 26.05 -4.19 -11.29
CA ILE A 225 27.20 -3.26 -11.32
C ILE A 225 28.06 -3.38 -12.59
N ARG A 226 28.12 -4.58 -13.18
CA ARG A 226 28.87 -4.85 -14.41
C ARG A 226 28.27 -4.23 -15.68
N HIS A 227 27.01 -3.80 -15.67
CA HIS A 227 26.30 -3.29 -16.84
C HIS A 227 26.57 -1.80 -17.15
N LYS A 228 27.30 -1.08 -16.29
CA LYS A 228 27.61 0.36 -16.45
C LYS A 228 26.36 1.24 -16.69
N ILE A 229 25.20 0.81 -16.22
CA ILE A 229 23.94 1.55 -16.26
C ILE A 229 23.95 2.57 -15.12
N LEU A 230 23.48 3.80 -15.36
CA LEU A 230 23.40 4.80 -14.30
C LEU A 230 22.34 4.43 -13.26
N TYR A 231 22.58 4.87 -12.02
CA TYR A 231 21.65 4.69 -10.90
C TYR A 231 20.22 5.13 -11.24
N ILE A 232 20.08 6.24 -11.97
CA ILE A 232 18.76 6.77 -12.30
C ILE A 232 17.92 5.80 -13.14
N ASN A 233 18.54 5.00 -14.01
CA ASN A 233 17.83 4.02 -14.83
C ASN A 233 17.35 2.84 -13.97
N HIS A 234 18.13 2.42 -12.98
CA HIS A 234 17.70 1.43 -11.98
C HIS A 234 16.56 1.98 -11.12
N PHE A 235 16.61 3.25 -10.74
CA PHE A 235 15.56 3.91 -9.97
C PHE A 235 14.26 4.04 -10.78
N VAL A 236 14.35 4.44 -12.05
CA VAL A 236 13.20 4.46 -12.95
C VAL A 236 12.62 3.06 -13.15
N PHE A 237 13.45 2.04 -13.28
CA PHE A 237 12.97 0.66 -13.36
C PHE A 237 12.25 0.23 -12.06
N ALA A 238 12.81 0.57 -10.89
CA ALA A 238 12.20 0.30 -9.60
C ALA A 238 10.79 0.90 -9.48
N LEU A 239 10.62 2.16 -9.90
CA LEU A 239 9.33 2.86 -9.90
C LEU A 239 8.29 2.15 -10.77
N HIS A 240 8.66 1.77 -12.00
CA HIS A 240 7.74 1.07 -12.90
C HIS A 240 7.35 -0.33 -12.36
N ILE A 241 8.30 -1.09 -11.82
CA ILE A 241 8.01 -2.44 -11.28
C ILE A 241 7.09 -2.35 -10.06
N HIS A 242 7.31 -1.42 -9.13
CA HIS A 242 6.43 -1.27 -7.97
C HIS A 242 5.05 -0.71 -8.35
N ALA A 243 4.99 0.18 -9.34
CA ALA A 243 3.71 0.62 -9.88
C ALA A 243 2.90 -0.55 -10.46
N VAL A 244 3.54 -1.43 -11.24
CA VAL A 244 2.88 -2.65 -11.75
C VAL A 244 2.45 -3.56 -10.61
N PHE A 245 3.31 -3.75 -9.60
CA PHE A 245 3.01 -4.56 -8.43
C PHE A 245 1.71 -4.10 -7.75
N PHE A 246 1.59 -2.80 -7.46
CA PHE A 246 0.38 -2.24 -6.86
C PHE A 246 -0.85 -2.32 -7.77
N LEU A 247 -0.70 -2.13 -9.08
CA LEU A 247 -1.82 -2.28 -10.03
C LEU A 247 -2.35 -3.72 -10.06
N TYR A 248 -1.47 -4.72 -10.10
CA TYR A 248 -1.88 -6.11 -10.10
C TYR A 248 -2.52 -6.50 -8.76
N LEU A 249 -2.00 -6.00 -7.63
CA LEU A 249 -2.58 -6.24 -6.30
C LEU A 249 -3.93 -5.55 -6.08
N LEU A 250 -4.33 -4.56 -6.88
CA LEU A 250 -5.68 -4.01 -6.81
C LEU A 250 -6.75 -5.04 -7.21
N ILE A 251 -6.45 -5.97 -8.12
CA ILE A 251 -7.42 -6.95 -8.64
C ILE A 251 -8.05 -7.80 -7.52
N PRO A 252 -7.28 -8.49 -6.66
CA PRO A 252 -7.84 -9.28 -5.56
C PRO A 252 -8.53 -8.44 -4.48
N VAL A 253 -8.28 -7.12 -4.41
CA VAL A 253 -9.01 -6.22 -3.49
C VAL A 253 -10.46 -6.01 -3.91
N PHE A 254 -10.72 -6.02 -5.23
CA PHE A 254 -12.08 -5.92 -5.78
C PHE A 254 -12.77 -7.28 -5.92
N ILE A 255 -12.00 -8.32 -6.24
CA ILE A 255 -12.50 -9.69 -6.41
C ILE A 255 -11.75 -10.58 -5.40
N PRO A 256 -12.22 -10.64 -4.13
CA PRO A 256 -11.54 -11.35 -3.05
C PRO A 256 -11.74 -12.87 -3.17
N ASP A 257 -11.13 -13.45 -4.20
CA ASP A 257 -11.11 -14.88 -4.47
C ASP A 257 -9.68 -15.42 -4.43
N ASN A 258 -9.49 -16.60 -3.82
CA ASN A 258 -8.18 -17.21 -3.66
C ASN A 258 -7.56 -17.59 -5.00
N THR A 259 -8.35 -18.09 -5.95
CA THR A 259 -7.87 -18.47 -7.29
C THR A 259 -7.40 -17.23 -8.04
N VAL A 260 -8.19 -16.15 -8.01
CA VAL A 260 -7.81 -14.84 -8.57
C VAL A 260 -6.51 -14.34 -7.96
N PHE A 261 -6.36 -14.41 -6.63
CA PHE A 261 -5.11 -14.05 -5.96
C PHE A 261 -3.92 -14.85 -6.48
N PHE A 262 -4.00 -16.19 -6.54
CA PHE A 262 -2.91 -17.02 -7.05
C PHE A 262 -2.57 -16.72 -8.51
N VAL A 263 -3.58 -16.54 -9.37
CA VAL A 263 -3.37 -16.17 -10.79
C VAL A 263 -2.64 -14.84 -10.90
N VAL A 264 -3.04 -13.83 -10.12
CA VAL A 264 -2.40 -12.52 -10.08
C VAL A 264 -0.93 -12.62 -9.64
N ILE A 265 -0.64 -13.42 -8.61
CA ILE A 265 0.75 -13.66 -8.16
C ILE A 265 1.60 -14.30 -9.26
N ILE A 266 1.07 -15.30 -9.97
CA ILE A 266 1.76 -15.94 -11.10
C ILE A 266 2.03 -14.93 -12.22
N LEU A 267 1.02 -14.15 -12.61
CA LEU A 267 1.17 -13.12 -13.65
C LEU A 267 2.22 -12.08 -13.27
N LEU A 268 2.25 -11.67 -12.00
CA LEU A 268 3.20 -10.72 -11.45
C LEU A 268 4.63 -11.28 -11.45
N MET A 269 4.80 -12.57 -11.13
CA MET A 269 6.10 -13.25 -11.22
C MET A 269 6.59 -13.34 -12.68
N VAL A 270 5.71 -13.69 -13.63
CA VAL A 270 6.02 -13.72 -15.06
C VAL A 270 6.37 -12.33 -15.59
N TYR A 271 5.59 -11.32 -15.23
CA TYR A 271 5.81 -9.93 -15.65
C TYR A 271 7.21 -9.46 -15.25
N GLN A 272 7.58 -9.67 -13.97
CA GLN A 272 8.89 -9.25 -13.47
C GLN A 272 10.03 -9.97 -14.19
N LEU A 273 9.94 -11.28 -14.38
CA LEU A 273 10.96 -12.04 -15.10
C LEU A 273 11.17 -11.47 -16.50
N LEU A 274 10.09 -11.19 -17.24
CA LEU A 274 10.15 -10.59 -18.57
C LEU A 274 10.70 -9.16 -18.54
N ALA A 275 10.29 -8.35 -17.57
CA ALA A 275 10.72 -6.96 -17.44
C ALA A 275 12.21 -6.85 -17.14
N PHE A 276 12.72 -7.61 -16.17
CA PHE A 276 14.15 -7.68 -15.84
C PHE A 276 14.95 -8.16 -17.05
N ARG A 277 14.49 -9.19 -17.75
CA ARG A 277 15.15 -9.69 -18.95
C ARG A 277 15.24 -8.62 -20.03
N ARG A 278 14.15 -7.91 -20.30
CA ARG A 278 14.09 -6.89 -21.37
C ARG A 278 14.90 -5.65 -21.06
N VAL A 279 14.99 -5.24 -19.80
CA VAL A 279 15.76 -4.04 -19.40
C VAL A 279 17.26 -4.34 -19.31
N TYR A 280 17.65 -5.48 -18.72
CA TYR A 280 19.07 -5.82 -18.53
C TYR A 280 19.65 -6.74 -19.62
N ARG A 281 18.84 -7.15 -20.61
CA ARG A 281 19.24 -7.98 -21.76
C ARG A 281 20.05 -9.23 -21.37
N GLN A 282 19.56 -9.98 -20.37
CA GLN A 282 20.22 -11.19 -19.87
C GLN A 282 19.53 -12.50 -20.32
N SER A 283 20.19 -13.64 -20.13
CA SER A 283 19.56 -14.95 -20.31
C SER A 283 18.56 -15.25 -19.18
N TYR A 284 17.59 -16.12 -19.43
CA TYR A 284 16.54 -16.47 -18.46
C TYR A 284 17.12 -17.01 -17.15
N VAL A 285 18.06 -17.98 -17.22
CA VAL A 285 18.66 -18.59 -16.03
C VAL A 285 19.34 -17.55 -15.13
N LYS A 286 20.18 -16.68 -15.71
CA LYS A 286 20.84 -15.60 -14.97
C LYS A 286 19.83 -14.64 -14.35
N THR A 287 18.74 -14.36 -15.06
CA THR A 287 17.68 -13.47 -14.58
C THR A 287 16.94 -14.10 -13.40
N ILE A 288 16.55 -15.38 -13.49
CA ILE A 288 15.85 -16.10 -12.41
C ILE A 288 16.71 -16.14 -11.14
N VAL A 289 17.99 -16.53 -11.25
CA VAL A 289 18.89 -16.60 -10.10
C VAL A 289 19.04 -15.23 -9.43
N LYS A 290 19.31 -14.17 -10.21
CA LYS A 290 19.43 -12.83 -9.66
C LYS A 290 18.11 -12.33 -9.06
N LEU A 291 16.99 -12.60 -9.72
CA LEU A 291 15.66 -12.16 -9.27
C LEU A 291 15.35 -12.76 -7.90
N ASN A 292 15.57 -14.07 -7.71
CA ASN A 292 15.39 -14.73 -6.42
C ASN A 292 16.30 -14.14 -5.33
N LEU A 293 17.59 -13.92 -5.63
CA LEU A 293 18.52 -13.31 -4.68
C LEU A 293 18.12 -11.87 -4.31
N ILE A 294 17.68 -11.07 -5.29
CA ILE A 294 17.22 -9.69 -5.08
C ILE A 294 15.98 -9.70 -4.20
N TRP A 295 14.99 -10.56 -4.48
CA TRP A 295 13.78 -10.68 -3.65
C TRP A 295 14.08 -11.14 -2.23
N MET A 296 15.00 -12.09 -2.07
CA MET A 296 15.43 -12.55 -0.75
C MET A 296 16.04 -11.41 0.07
N VAL A 297 17.00 -10.67 -0.50
CA VAL A 297 17.61 -9.52 0.19
C VAL A 297 16.59 -8.43 0.47
N TYR A 298 15.71 -8.14 -0.50
CA TYR A 298 14.67 -7.12 -0.35
C TYR A 298 13.64 -7.48 0.72
N PHE A 299 13.26 -8.76 0.84
CA PHE A 299 12.38 -9.25 1.89
C PHE A 299 12.95 -9.01 3.29
N PHE A 300 14.24 -9.32 3.50
CA PHE A 300 14.89 -9.03 4.78
C PHE A 300 14.99 -7.53 5.07
N LEU A 301 15.22 -6.70 4.06
CA LEU A 301 15.20 -5.23 4.21
C LEU A 301 13.82 -4.71 4.61
N ILE A 302 12.74 -5.27 4.05
CA ILE A 302 11.36 -4.92 4.43
C ILE A 302 11.09 -5.32 5.89
N ILE A 303 11.44 -6.54 6.29
CA ILE A 303 11.27 -6.99 7.69
C ILE A 303 12.03 -6.06 8.63
N PHE A 304 13.28 -5.76 8.32
CA PHE A 304 14.09 -4.86 9.13
C PHE A 304 13.46 -3.46 9.24
N ALA A 305 13.00 -2.89 8.13
CA ALA A 305 12.34 -1.58 8.12
C ALA A 305 11.05 -1.58 8.97
N ILE A 306 10.27 -2.66 8.89
CA ILE A 306 9.05 -2.85 9.69
C ILE A 306 9.39 -2.94 11.19
N LEU A 307 10.37 -3.78 11.57
CA LEU A 307 10.79 -3.92 12.96
C LEU A 307 11.32 -2.61 13.55
N LEU A 308 12.15 -1.89 12.78
CA LEU A 308 12.65 -0.58 13.16
C LEU A 308 11.51 0.43 13.36
N SER A 309 10.52 0.44 12.46
CA SER A 309 9.36 1.32 12.60
C SER A 309 8.52 1.00 13.84
N GLY A 310 8.37 -0.29 14.18
CA GLY A 310 7.67 -0.73 15.39
C GLY A 310 8.41 -0.32 16.66
N LEU A 311 9.75 -0.46 16.68
CA LEU A 311 10.58 -0.05 17.82
C LEU A 311 10.50 1.47 18.06
N LEU A 312 10.55 2.27 16.99
CA LEU A 312 10.40 3.73 17.08
C LEU A 312 9.00 4.12 17.58
N ALA A 313 7.95 3.42 17.14
CA ALA A 313 6.60 3.66 17.62
C ALA A 313 6.48 3.37 19.13
N LEU A 314 7.08 2.29 19.62
CA LEU A 314 7.11 1.97 21.06
C LEU A 314 7.91 2.99 21.87
N ALA A 315 9.03 3.49 21.33
CA ALA A 315 9.84 4.51 22.00
C ALA A 315 9.16 5.88 22.09
N SER A 316 8.12 6.12 21.30
CA SER A 316 7.36 7.38 21.29
C SER A 316 6.15 7.41 22.24
N ILE A 317 5.88 6.30 22.94
CA ILE A 317 4.80 6.14 23.94
C ILE A 317 5.36 6.35 25.34
#